data_AF-A0ABD2YGG4-F1
#
_entry.id   AF-A0ABD2YGG4-F1
#
_cell.length_a   1.000
_cell.length_b   1.000
_cell.length_c   1.000
_cell.angle_alpha   90.00
_cell.angle_beta   90.00
_cell.angle_gamma   90.00
#
_symmetry.space_group_name_H-M   'P 1'
#
loop_
_entity.id
_entity.type
_entity.pdbx_description
1 polymer ?
#
loop_
_entity_poly.entity_id
_entity_poly.type
_entity_poly.pdbx_seq_one_letter_code
_entity_poly.pdbx_strand_id
1 'polypeptide(L)'
;MTHQQNGVAERMNRTLLERARCMISNAGLTKDFWAEAISTACHIVNPAPSAAIDFKTPKEVWSSTPANYSDLKIFGCPTYMHVNDGKLEFRAKKFIFLGYTSGVKGYKLWCLDPKSPKNL
;
A
#
# COMPACT_ATOMS: atom_id res chain seq x y z
N MET A 1 -4.89 30.73 -9.82
CA MET A 1 -4.90 29.45 -9.09
C MET A 1 -5.73 29.67 -7.84
N THR A 2 -6.90 29.02 -7.73
CA THR A 2 -7.98 29.40 -6.79
C THR A 2 -7.85 28.73 -5.43
N HIS A 3 -7.97 29.50 -4.33
CA HIS A 3 -7.83 29.06 -2.93
C HIS A 3 -8.63 27.80 -2.55
N GLN A 4 -9.79 27.57 -3.16
CA GLN A 4 -10.64 26.40 -2.88
C GLN A 4 -9.99 25.07 -3.28
N GLN A 5 -9.22 25.03 -4.37
CA GLN A 5 -8.53 23.80 -4.81
C GLN A 5 -7.39 23.42 -3.86
N ASN A 6 -6.69 24.43 -3.31
CA ASN A 6 -5.64 24.19 -2.29
C ASN A 6 -6.23 23.57 -1.02
N GLY A 7 -7.39 24.05 -0.55
CA GLY A 7 -8.03 23.49 0.65
C GLY A 7 -8.50 22.03 0.48
N VAL A 8 -8.78 21.57 -0.73
CA VAL A 8 -9.08 20.15 -1.00
C VAL A 8 -7.78 19.32 -1.00
N ALA A 9 -6.74 19.81 -1.69
CA ALA A 9 -5.44 19.14 -1.74
C ALA A 9 -4.79 19.00 -0.36
N GLU A 10 -4.82 20.07 0.46
CA GLU A 10 -4.27 20.06 1.82
C GLU A 10 -4.96 19.03 2.72
N ARG A 11 -6.29 18.94 2.64
CA ARG A 11 -7.05 17.94 3.40
C ARG A 11 -6.67 16.52 3.01
N MET A 12 -6.58 16.24 1.70
CA MET A 12 -6.18 14.92 1.21
C MET A 12 -4.75 14.56 1.61
N ASN A 13 -3.81 15.51 1.50
CA ASN A 13 -2.42 15.31 1.92
C ASN A 13 -2.33 14.96 3.42
N ARG A 14 -3.11 15.63 4.27
CA ARG A 14 -3.20 15.31 5.70
C ARG A 14 -3.73 13.89 5.92
N THR A 15 -4.81 13.50 5.25
CA THR A 15 -5.37 12.14 5.34
C THR A 15 -4.38 11.06 4.92
N LEU A 16 -3.63 11.28 3.83
CA LEU A 16 -2.61 10.33 3.38
C LEU A 16 -1.47 10.19 4.40
N LEU A 17 -1.00 11.31 4.95
CA LEU A 17 0.04 11.32 5.98
C LEU A 17 -0.39 10.62 7.27
N GLU A 18 -1.62 10.85 7.74
CA GLU A 18 -2.17 10.18 8.92
C GLU A 18 -2.26 8.67 8.70
N ARG A 19 -2.80 8.23 7.56
CA ARG A 19 -2.88 6.80 7.21
C ARG A 19 -1.49 6.16 7.13
N ALA A 20 -0.53 6.82 6.49
CA ALA A 20 0.84 6.30 6.39
C ALA A 20 1.51 6.16 7.76
N ARG A 21 1.34 7.15 8.66
CA ARG A 21 1.83 7.06 10.04
C ARG A 21 1.23 5.87 10.78
N CYS A 22 -0.08 5.65 10.67
CA CYS A 22 -0.74 4.48 11.26
C CYS A 22 -0.20 3.16 10.69
N MET A 23 0.00 3.08 9.37
CA MET A 23 0.54 1.87 8.72
C MET A 23 1.96 1.54 9.21
N ILE A 24 2.85 2.53 9.25
CA ILE A 24 4.24 2.35 9.72
C ILE A 24 4.24 1.93 11.20
N SER A 25 3.46 2.62 12.03
CA SER A 25 3.36 2.32 13.46
C SER A 25 2.82 0.91 13.72
N ASN A 26 1.78 0.50 12.99
CA ASN A 26 1.19 -0.83 13.11
C ASN A 26 2.15 -1.93 12.63
N ALA A 27 2.93 -1.65 11.58
CA ALA A 27 3.90 -2.58 11.03
C ALA A 27 5.18 -2.71 11.87
N GLY A 28 5.42 -1.81 12.84
CA GLY A 28 6.69 -1.74 13.57
C GLY A 28 7.88 -1.40 12.69
N LEU A 29 7.65 -0.68 11.57
CA LEU A 29 8.69 -0.29 10.62
C LEU A 29 9.28 1.09 10.95
N THR A 30 10.48 1.36 10.45
CA THR A 30 11.10 2.68 10.58
C THR A 30 10.42 3.69 9.66
N LYS A 31 10.64 4.98 9.93
CA LYS A 31 10.15 6.08 9.08
C LYS A 31 10.73 6.06 7.66
N ASP A 32 11.75 5.25 7.39
CA ASP A 32 12.39 5.17 6.08
C ASP A 32 11.43 4.61 5.02
N PHE A 33 10.42 3.83 5.45
CA PHE A 33 9.37 3.26 4.61
C PHE A 33 8.18 4.22 4.35
N TRP A 34 8.36 5.52 4.59
CA TRP A 34 7.26 6.49 4.46
C TRP A 34 6.72 6.60 3.04
N ALA A 35 7.59 6.48 2.02
CA ALA A 35 7.19 6.61 0.63
C ALA A 35 6.26 5.45 0.22
N GLU A 36 6.58 4.23 0.65
CA GLU A 36 5.78 3.03 0.40
C GLU A 36 4.47 3.06 1.19
N ALA A 37 4.50 3.53 2.43
CA ALA A 37 3.30 3.72 3.23
C ALA A 37 2.34 4.75 2.62
N ILE A 38 2.86 5.89 2.13
CA ILE A 38 2.04 6.91 1.43
C ILE A 38 1.47 6.36 0.12
N SER A 39 2.30 5.66 -0.67
CA SER A 39 1.84 5.01 -1.90
C SER A 39 0.73 4.00 -1.63
N THR A 40 0.84 3.22 -0.55
CA THR A 40 -0.18 2.26 -0.13
C THR A 40 -1.44 2.95 0.37
N ALA A 41 -1.32 4.02 1.16
CA ALA A 41 -2.44 4.83 1.59
C ALA A 41 -3.21 5.44 0.40
N CYS A 42 -2.50 5.92 -0.62
CA CYS A 42 -3.07 6.42 -1.87
C CYS A 42 -3.78 5.29 -2.65
N HIS A 43 -3.21 4.09 -2.69
CA HIS A 43 -3.87 2.94 -3.31
C HIS A 43 -5.19 2.57 -2.60
N ILE A 44 -5.22 2.67 -1.27
CA ILE A 44 -6.37 2.29 -0.43
C ILE A 44 -7.45 3.37 -0.36
N VAL A 45 -7.11 4.66 -0.52
CA VAL A 45 -8.11 5.75 -0.40
C VAL A 45 -9.19 5.68 -1.46
N ASN A 46 -8.86 5.25 -2.68
CA ASN A 46 -9.80 5.15 -3.80
C ASN A 46 -10.85 4.04 -3.63
N PRO A 47 -10.50 2.83 -3.14
CA PRO A 47 -11.48 1.82 -2.76
C PRO A 47 -11.96 1.94 -1.30
N ALA A 48 -11.60 2.97 -0.53
CA ALA A 48 -12.10 3.12 0.83
C ALA A 48 -13.51 3.75 0.83
N PRO A 49 -14.45 3.26 1.65
CA PRO A 49 -15.75 3.91 1.81
C PRO A 49 -15.56 5.31 2.40
N SER A 50 -16.35 6.26 1.91
CA SER A 50 -16.29 7.65 2.36
C SER A 50 -17.68 8.13 2.78
N ALA A 51 -17.76 8.66 4.00
CA ALA A 51 -19.01 9.23 4.54
C ALA A 51 -19.52 10.41 3.70
N ALA A 52 -18.64 11.10 2.97
CA ALA A 52 -19.03 12.22 2.10
C ALA A 52 -19.81 11.79 0.84
N ILE A 53 -19.85 10.49 0.54
CA ILE A 53 -20.53 9.91 -0.64
C ILE A 53 -21.37 8.69 -0.23
N ASP A 54 -22.10 8.80 0.88
CA ASP A 54 -23.01 7.77 1.39
C ASP A 54 -22.35 6.40 1.57
N PHE A 55 -21.11 6.40 2.09
CA PHE A 55 -20.29 5.20 2.31
C PHE A 55 -19.94 4.40 1.05
N LYS A 56 -20.20 4.95 -0.15
CA LYS A 56 -19.62 4.43 -1.39
C LYS A 56 -18.12 4.69 -1.42
N THR A 57 -17.41 3.99 -2.29
CA THR A 57 -16.00 4.26 -2.55
C THR A 57 -15.86 5.28 -3.70
N PRO A 58 -14.84 6.15 -3.69
CA PRO A 58 -14.55 7.04 -4.83
C PRO A 58 -14.42 6.28 -6.15
N LYS A 59 -13.81 5.09 -6.12
CA LYS A 59 -13.66 4.22 -7.30
C LYS A 59 -15.02 3.75 -7.85
N GLU A 60 -15.95 3.36 -6.99
CA GLU A 60 -17.31 2.98 -7.40
C GLU A 60 -18.06 4.14 -8.02
N VAL A 61 -18.00 5.31 -7.40
CA VAL A 61 -18.66 6.52 -7.92
C VAL A 61 -18.10 6.90 -9.29
N TRP A 62 -16.79 6.75 -9.49
CA TRP A 62 -16.14 7.10 -10.76
C TRP A 62 -16.35 6.06 -11.87
N SER A 63 -16.28 4.76 -11.54
CA SER A 63 -16.27 3.67 -12.52
C SER A 63 -17.57 2.89 -12.63
N SER A 64 -18.57 3.20 -11.79
CA SER A 64 -19.82 2.45 -11.63
C SER A 64 -19.62 0.94 -11.36
N THR A 65 -18.43 0.54 -10.93
CA THR A 65 -18.05 -0.85 -10.65
C THR A 65 -17.74 -1.01 -9.16
N PRO A 66 -18.29 -2.03 -8.49
CA PRO A 66 -17.97 -2.33 -7.08
C PRO A 66 -16.47 -2.39 -6.80
N ALA A 67 -16.05 -1.90 -5.64
CA ALA A 67 -14.67 -2.02 -5.20
C ALA A 67 -14.34 -3.50 -4.92
N ASN A 68 -13.29 -4.00 -5.57
CA ASN A 68 -12.74 -5.32 -5.29
C ASN A 68 -11.65 -5.19 -4.21
N TYR A 69 -11.83 -5.92 -3.10
CA TYR A 69 -10.93 -5.91 -1.96
C TYR A 69 -10.04 -7.16 -1.87
N SER A 70 -10.22 -8.17 -2.74
CA SER A 70 -9.51 -9.45 -2.70
C SER A 70 -7.99 -9.29 -2.81
N ASP A 71 -7.56 -8.27 -3.57
CA ASP A 71 -6.15 -7.98 -3.80
C ASP A 71 -5.53 -7.15 -2.66
N LEU A 72 -6.33 -6.64 -1.70
CA LEU A 72 -5.81 -5.84 -0.59
C LEU A 72 -5.04 -6.70 0.42
N LYS A 73 -3.91 -6.15 0.89
CA LYS A 73 -3.05 -6.71 1.93
C LYS A 73 -2.73 -5.66 2.98
N ILE A 74 -2.50 -6.13 4.20
CA ILE A 74 -2.15 -5.28 5.35
C ILE A 74 -0.70 -4.83 5.18
N PHE A 75 -0.46 -3.51 5.16
CA PHE A 75 0.90 -2.97 5.13
C PHE A 75 1.72 -3.51 6.32
N GLY A 76 2.94 -3.98 6.04
CA GLY A 76 3.81 -4.57 7.04
C GLY A 76 3.57 -6.07 7.31
N CYS A 77 2.60 -6.71 6.65
CA CYS A 77 2.33 -8.13 6.92
C CYS A 77 3.47 -9.04 6.45
N PRO A 78 3.79 -10.11 7.20
CA PRO A 78 4.73 -11.12 6.74
C PRO A 78 4.19 -11.78 5.47
N THR A 79 5.02 -11.84 4.44
CA THR A 79 4.69 -12.41 3.13
C THR A 79 5.76 -13.42 2.74
N TYR A 80 5.37 -14.50 2.06
CA TYR A 80 6.31 -15.50 1.57
C TYR A 80 6.29 -15.50 0.05
N MET A 81 7.45 -15.20 -0.56
CA MET A 81 7.61 -15.25 -2.00
C MET A 81 8.25 -16.57 -2.39
N HIS A 82 7.72 -17.20 -3.43
CA HIS A 82 8.33 -18.39 -4.01
C HIS A 82 9.69 -18.04 -4.61
N VAL A 83 10.72 -18.78 -4.23
CA VAL A 83 12.08 -18.67 -4.78
C VAL A 83 12.49 -20.04 -5.29
N ASN A 84 13.23 -20.06 -6.39
CA ASN A 84 13.68 -21.28 -7.05
C ASN A 84 15.21 -21.31 -7.09
N ASP A 85 15.82 -21.49 -5.92
CA ASP A 85 17.27 -21.49 -5.72
C ASP A 85 17.90 -22.89 -5.87
N GLY A 86 17.16 -23.88 -6.36
CA GLY A 86 17.65 -25.23 -6.63
C GLY A 86 16.74 -26.36 -6.15
N LYS A 87 17.18 -27.60 -6.34
CA LYS A 87 16.36 -28.82 -6.13
C LYS A 87 16.08 -29.14 -4.65
N LEU A 88 16.96 -28.71 -3.73
CA LEU A 88 16.88 -28.99 -2.29
C LEU A 88 16.77 -27.74 -1.40
N GLU A 89 16.82 -26.55 -1.98
CA GLU A 89 16.73 -25.30 -1.22
C GLU A 89 15.30 -24.96 -0.81
N PHE A 90 15.16 -24.07 0.18
CA PHE A 90 13.86 -23.57 0.60
C PHE A 90 13.13 -22.91 -0.56
N ARG A 91 11.89 -23.34 -0.81
CA ARG A 91 11.05 -22.84 -1.90
C ARG A 91 10.36 -21.51 -1.60
N ALA A 92 10.53 -20.96 -0.41
CA ALA A 92 9.85 -19.75 0.01
C ALA A 92 10.77 -18.92 0.90
N LYS A 93 10.83 -17.62 0.63
CA LYS A 93 11.59 -16.66 1.40
C LYS A 93 10.65 -15.65 2.04
N LYS A 94 10.96 -15.25 3.27
CA LYS A 94 10.14 -14.33 4.07
C LYS A 94 10.46 -12.88 3.71
N PHE A 95 9.40 -12.10 3.51
CA PHE A 95 9.41 -10.68 3.20
C PHE A 95 8.38 -9.93 4.05
N ILE A 96 8.45 -8.60 3.99
CA ILE A 96 7.43 -7.68 4.50
C ILE A 96 6.71 -7.05 3.32
N PHE A 97 5.37 -7.04 3.35
CA PHE A 97 4.57 -6.36 2.34
C PHE A 97 4.66 -4.84 2.50
N LEU A 98 5.11 -4.13 1.47
CA LEU A 98 5.24 -2.68 1.45
C LEU A 98 4.21 -1.96 0.57
N GLY A 99 3.42 -2.69 -0.23
CA GLY A 99 2.39 -2.07 -1.05
C GLY A 99 2.31 -2.65 -2.45
N TYR A 100 1.81 -1.82 -3.37
CA TYR A 100 1.46 -2.23 -4.73
C TYR A 100 2.39 -1.58 -5.75
N THR A 101 2.68 -2.29 -6.83
CA THR A 101 3.46 -1.76 -7.95
C THR A 101 2.55 -1.01 -8.92
N SER A 102 2.99 0.14 -9.42
CA SER A 102 2.22 0.93 -10.39
C SER A 102 2.26 0.28 -11.78
N GLY A 103 1.13 0.26 -12.48
CA GLY A 103 1.03 -0.21 -13.87
C GLY A 103 1.03 -1.72 -14.08
N VAL A 104 1.24 -2.52 -13.04
CA VAL A 104 1.23 -4.00 -13.11
C VAL A 104 0.53 -4.61 -11.91
N LYS A 105 -0.02 -5.82 -12.06
CA LYS A 105 -0.52 -6.60 -10.93
C LYS A 105 0.67 -7.20 -10.16
N GLY A 106 1.25 -6.42 -9.27
CA GLY A 106 2.43 -6.79 -8.49
C GLY A 106 2.44 -6.15 -7.11
N TYR A 107 3.23 -6.75 -6.21
CA TYR A 107 3.41 -6.31 -4.84
C TYR A 107 4.87 -5.88 -4.63
N LYS A 108 5.06 -4.82 -3.83
CA LYS A 108 6.39 -4.41 -3.37
C LYS A 108 6.71 -5.15 -2.08
N LEU A 109 7.84 -5.84 -2.05
CA LEU A 109 8.25 -6.67 -0.92
C LEU A 109 9.62 -6.22 -0.39
N TRP A 110 9.75 -6.20 0.93
CA TRP A 110 11.03 -5.92 1.59
C TRP A 110 11.64 -7.19 2.14
N CYS A 111 12.88 -7.45 1.74
CA CYS A 111 13.65 -8.57 2.23
C CYS A 111 14.28 -8.24 3.59
N LEU A 112 14.08 -9.11 4.57
CA LEU A 112 14.75 -8.99 5.88
C LEU A 112 16.22 -9.41 5.84
N ASP A 113 16.62 -10.19 4.83
CA ASP A 113 17.98 -10.68 4.72
C ASP A 113 18.91 -9.61 4.12
N PRO A 114 20.00 -9.23 4.81
CA PRO A 114 20.93 -8.20 4.34
C PRO A 114 21.79 -8.62 3.13
N LYS A 115 21.75 -9.91 2.75
CA LYS A 115 22.51 -10.48 1.63
C LYS A 115 21.76 -10.48 0.31
N SER A 116 20.48 -10.11 0.31
CA SER A 116 19.65 -10.08 -0.92
C SER A 116 19.54 -8.66 -1.47
N PRO A 117 19.38 -8.50 -2.80
CA PRO A 117 19.17 -7.18 -3.40
C PRO A 117 17.98 -6.50 -2.71
N LYS A 118 18.18 -5.24 -2.33
CA LYS A 118 17.31 -4.53 -1.38
C LYS A 118 15.91 -4.22 -1.90
N ASN A 119 15.55 -4.55 -3.14
CA ASN A 119 14.21 -4.34 -3.67
C ASN A 119 13.91 -5.40 -4.73
N LEU A 120 12.81 -6.14 -4.55
CA LEU A 120 12.15 -6.96 -5.56
C LEU A 120 10.67 -6.58 -5.62
#